data_AF-A0AAD5R7N1-F1
#
_entry.id   AF-A0AAD5R7N1-F1
#
_cell.length_a   1.000
_cell.length_b   1.000
_cell.length_c   1.000
_cell.angle_alpha   90.00
_cell.angle_beta   90.00
_cell.angle_gamma   90.00
#
_symmetry.space_group_name_H-M   'P 1'
#
loop_
_entity.id
_entity.type
_entity.pdbx_description
1 polymer ?
#
loop_
_entity_poly.entity_id
_entity_poly.type
_entity_poly.pdbx_seq_one_letter_code
_entity_poly.pdbx_strand_id
1 'polypeptide(L)' 'MNIEKLRELLGGKFKQSSAFYIAGEVLNALAELHKHGFVHRDVKPTNICVGVGAQSTRVYLVDYGR' A
#
# COMPACT_ATOMS: atom_id res chain seq x y z
N MET A 1 5.21 -1.23 -8.49
CA MET A 1 6.29 -1.79 -7.62
C MET A 1 5.75 -1.89 -6.21
N ASN A 2 5.95 -3.01 -5.49
CA ASN A 2 5.46 -3.14 -4.11
C ASN A 2 6.36 -2.43 -3.09
N ILE A 3 5.84 -2.13 -1.90
CA ILE A 3 6.58 -1.36 -0.89
C ILE A 3 7.70 -2.16 -0.23
N GLU A 4 7.65 -3.51 -0.26
CA GLU A 4 8.77 -4.34 0.17
C GLU A 4 9.99 -4.10 -0.70
N LYS A 5 9.81 -4.15 -2.03
CA LYS A 5 10.88 -3.89 -2.99
C LYS A 5 11.36 -2.44 -2.94
N LEU A 6 10.43 -1.49 -2.79
CA LEU A 6 10.79 -0.09 -2.65
C LEU A 6 11.65 0.15 -1.39
N ARG A 7 11.31 -0.49 -0.26
CA ARG A 7 12.09 -0.40 0.97
C ARG A 7 13.52 -0.92 0.77
N GLU A 8 13.70 -2.03 0.08
CA GLU A 8 15.03 -2.58 -0.25
C GLU A 8 15.86 -1.58 -1.07
N LEU A 9 15.26 -0.98 -2.10
CA LEU A 9 15.93 0.01 -2.95
C LEU A 9 16.34 1.29 -2.19
N LEU A 10 15.64 1.61 -1.09
CA LEU A 10 15.90 2.78 -0.26
C LEU A 10 16.85 2.50 0.93
N GLY A 11 17.49 1.33 0.97
CA GLY A 11 18.42 0.99 2.07
C GLY A 11 17.73 0.41 3.31
N GLY A 12 16.55 -0.19 3.15
CA GLY A 12 15.92 -1.02 4.16
C GLY A 12 14.97 -0.32 5.13
N LYS A 13 14.83 1.01 5.07
CA LYS A 13 13.92 1.77 5.94
C LYS A 13 13.22 2.91 5.19
N PHE A 14 11.97 3.15 5.55
CA PHE A 14 11.26 4.37 5.17
C PHE A 14 11.50 5.48 6.17
N LYS A 15 11.44 6.73 5.70
CA LYS A 15 11.24 7.88 6.59
C LYS A 15 9.88 7.74 7.27
N GLN A 16 9.77 8.24 8.49
CA GLN A 16 8.53 8.18 9.26
C GLN A 16 7.35 8.85 8.53
N SER A 17 7.58 9.98 7.86
CA SER A 17 6.56 10.64 7.03
C SER A 17 6.07 9.77 5.87
N SER A 18 6.96 9.07 5.18
CA SER A 18 6.59 8.13 4.11
C SER A 18 5.79 6.95 4.66
N ALA A 19 6.18 6.41 5.82
CA ALA A 19 5.44 5.33 6.46
C ALA A 19 4.01 5.76 6.84
N PHE A 20 3.84 6.96 7.42
CA PHE A 20 2.52 7.50 7.74
C PHE A 20 1.68 7.75 6.48
N TYR A 21 2.27 8.28 5.41
CA TYR A 21 1.58 8.48 4.14
C TYR A 21 1.05 7.16 3.56
N ILE A 22 1.92 6.15 3.48
CA ILE A 22 1.56 4.80 2.99
C ILE A 22 0.46 4.21 3.86
N ALA A 23 0.57 4.32 5.19
CA ALA A 23 -0.44 3.80 6.11
C ALA A 23 -1.81 4.49 5.90
N GLY A 24 -1.83 5.81 5.72
CA GLY A 24 -3.06 6.55 5.44
C GLY A 24 -3.76 6.07 4.16
N GLU A 25 -3.01 5.90 3.08
CA GLU A 25 -3.57 5.40 1.81
C GLU A 25 -4.10 3.96 1.92
N VAL A 26 -3.38 3.08 2.65
CA VAL A 26 -3.83 1.71 2.90
C VAL A 26 -5.12 1.69 3.74
N LEU A 27 -5.21 2.54 4.77
CA LEU A 27 -6.41 2.67 5.60
C LEU A 27 -7.60 3.18 4.79
N ASN A 28 -7.38 4.16 3.89
CA ASN A 28 -8.42 4.64 2.98
C ASN A 28 -8.94 3.53 2.05
N ALA A 29 -8.02 2.75 1.47
CA ALA A 29 -8.39 1.61 0.62
C ALA A 29 -9.17 0.52 1.39
N LEU A 30 -8.73 0.20 2.61
CA LEU A 30 -9.43 -0.76 3.48
C LEU A 30 -10.81 -0.25 3.87
N ALA A 31 -10.93 1.03 4.25
CA ALA A 31 -12.22 1.62 4.60
C ALA A 31 -13.20 1.55 3.43
N GLU A 32 -12.73 1.81 2.21
CA GLU A 32 -13.56 1.71 1.00
C GLU A 32 -13.98 0.27 0.70
N LEU A 33 -13.05 -0.68 0.84
CA LEU A 33 -13.34 -2.11 0.69
C LEU A 33 -14.38 -2.58 1.71
N HIS A 34 -14.25 -2.15 2.96
CA HIS A 34 -15.16 -2.51 4.05
C HIS A 34 -16.58 -1.94 3.84
N LYS A 35 -16.72 -0.74 3.25
CA LYS A 35 -18.05 -0.20 2.87
C LYS A 35 -18.79 -1.11 1.89
N HIS A 36 -18.07 -1.87 1.08
CA HIS A 36 -18.63 -2.82 0.13
C HIS A 36 -18.84 -4.23 0.73
N GLY A 37 -18.62 -4.40 2.04
CA GLY A 37 -18.83 -5.67 2.73
C GLY A 37 -17.70 -6.70 2.57
N PHE A 38 -16.56 -6.28 2.03
CA PHE A 38 -15.39 -7.16 1.84
C PHE A 38 -14.35 -6.94 2.94
N VAL A 39 -13.61 -7.99 3.29
CA VAL A 39 -12.44 -7.94 4.17
C VAL A 39 -11.24 -8.40 3.35
N HIS A 40 -10.15 -7.62 3.34
CA HIS A 40 -8.97 -7.95 2.51
C HIS A 40 -8.25 -9.23 2.96
N ARG A 41 -8.19 -9.49 4.28
CA ARG A 41 -7.59 -10.66 4.95
C ARG A 41 -6.08 -10.90 4.77
N ASP A 42 -5.44 -10.39 3.71
CA ASP A 42 -4.02 -10.59 3.42
C ASP A 42 -3.27 -9.25 3.24
N VAL A 43 -3.35 -8.36 4.24
CA VAL A 43 -2.66 -7.06 4.23
C VAL A 43 -1.20 -7.26 4.62
N LYS A 44 -0.30 -7.08 3.65
CA LYS A 44 1.15 -7.24 3.80
C LYS A 44 1.92 -6.37 2.80
N PRO A 45 3.22 -6.09 3.03
CA PRO A 45 4.03 -5.23 2.16
C PRO A 45 4.04 -5.61 0.67
N THR A 46 3.95 -6.90 0.34
CA THR A 46 3.93 -7.37 -1.06
C THR A 46 2.63 -7.02 -1.80
N ASN A 47 1.55 -6.77 -1.07
CA ASN A 47 0.22 -6.42 -1.59
C ASN A 47 -0.06 -4.90 -1.58
N ILE A 48 0.95 -4.09 -1.24
CA ILE A 48 0.85 -2.62 -1.26
C ILE A 48 1.79 -2.12 -2.35
N CYS A 49 1.24 -1.45 -3.37
CA CYS A 49 1.94 -1.03 -4.58
C CYS A 49 1.96 0.48 -4.74
N VAL A 50 3.07 1.03 -5.23
CA VAL A 50 3.15 2.44 -5.67
C VAL A 50 2.87 2.51 -7.17
N GLY A 51 2.09 3.53 -7.58
CA GLY A 51 1.79 3.81 -8.98
C GLY A 51 3.01 4.22 -9.80
N VAL A 52 2.82 4.40 -11.10
CA VAL A 52 3.89 4.75 -12.05
C VAL A 52 3.58 6.06 -12.77
N GLY A 53 4.63 6.73 -13.26
CA GLY A 53 4.50 8.00 -13.98
C GLY A 53 3.74 9.06 -13.18
N ALA A 54 2.66 9.59 -13.76
CA ALA A 54 1.79 10.59 -13.12
C ALA A 54 1.11 10.11 -11.82
N GLN A 55 1.04 8.78 -11.60
CA GLN A 55 0.45 8.18 -10.39
C GLN A 55 1.51 7.73 -9.37
N SER A 56 2.77 8.16 -9.51
CA SER A 56 3.87 7.77 -8.62
C SER A 56 3.71 8.17 -7.16
N THR A 57 2.78 9.08 -6.86
CA THR A 57 2.42 9.46 -5.49
C THR A 57 1.26 8.63 -4.91
N ARG A 58 0.58 7.82 -5.72
CA ARG A 58 -0.53 6.99 -5.25
C ARG A 58 -0.07 5.63 -4.75
N VAL A 59 -0.75 5.16 -3.70
CA VAL A 59 -0.57 3.82 -3.15
C VAL A 59 -1.84 3.00 -3.42
N TYR A 60 -1.64 1.75 -3.81
CA TYR A 60 -2.70 0.81 -4.16
C TYR A 60 -2.59 -0.42 -3.27
N LEU A 61 -3.71 -0.82 -2.69
CA LEU A 61 -3.87 -2.14 -2.10
C LEU A 61 -4.31 -3.11 -3.22
N VAL A 62 -3.68 -4.28 -3.34
CA VAL A 62 -3.93 -5.26 -4.40
C VAL A 62 -4.04 -6.67 -3.82
N ASP A 63 -4.48 -7.62 -4.65
CA ASP A 63 -4.66 -9.04 -4.29
C ASP A 63 -5.75 -9.28 -3.23
N TYR A 64 -7.00 -9.09 -3.67
CA TYR A 64 -8.23 -9.30 -2.89
C TYR A 64 -8.74 -10.75 -2.94
N GLY A 65 -7.95 -11.68 -3.47
CA GLY A 65 -8.38 -13.04 -3.82
C GLY A 65 -8.38 -14.04 -2.66
N ARG A 66 -8.09 -13.61 -1.43
CA ARG A 66 -7.94 -14.48 -0.27
C ARG A 66 -8.92 -14.23 0.85
#